data_AF-A0A173YYR6-F1
#
_entry.id   AF-A0A173YYR6-F1
#
_cell.length_a   1.000
_cell.length_b   1.000
_cell.length_c   1.000
_cell.angle_alpha   90.00
_cell.angle_beta   90.00
_cell.angle_gamma   90.00
#
_symmetry.space_group_name_H-M   'P 1'
#
loop_
_entity.id
_entity.type
_entity.pdbx_description
1 polymer ?
#
loop_
_entity_poly.entity_id
_entity_poly.type
_entity_poly.pdbx_seq_one_letter_code
_entity_poly.pdbx_strand_id
1 'polypeptide(L)'
;MTKERVYVKVSSDFDSTGYMQPTSITWSDGRTFSIETVRDFRPAGTANNGYSGDCFTVLIQGQEKHLFFEHLDPRFNGRLGRWFVERTGK
;
A
#
# COMPACT_ATOMS: atom_id res chain seq x y z
N MET A 1 11.03 12.62 13.90
CA MET A 1 10.97 11.15 13.87
C MET A 1 10.97 10.71 12.41
N THR A 2 11.92 9.87 12.03
CA THR A 2 11.96 9.30 10.67
C THR A 2 10.89 8.22 10.56
N LYS A 3 10.11 8.25 9.47
CA LYS A 3 9.16 7.19 9.16
C LYS A 3 9.90 6.06 8.44
N GLU A 4 9.82 4.86 9.00
CA GLU A 4 10.40 3.65 8.41
C GLU A 4 9.38 3.00 7.49
N ARG A 5 9.79 2.67 6.25
CA ARG A 5 8.95 1.89 5.33
C ARG A 5 9.10 0.41 5.64
N VAL A 6 7.97 -0.25 5.92
CA VAL A 6 7.92 -1.69 6.12
C VAL A 6 7.20 -2.32 4.94
N TYR A 7 7.94 -3.01 4.09
CA TYR A 7 7.39 -3.68 2.91
C TYR A 7 6.62 -4.93 3.31
N VAL A 8 5.44 -5.10 2.72
CA VAL A 8 4.50 -6.18 3.06
C VAL A 8 4.00 -6.87 1.79
N LYS A 9 3.63 -8.15 1.91
CA LYS A 9 2.91 -8.84 0.84
C LYS A 9 1.46 -8.38 0.86
N VAL A 10 0.90 -8.09 -0.30
CA VAL A 10 -0.51 -7.69 -0.45
C VAL A 10 -1.14 -8.55 -1.52
N SER A 11 -2.33 -9.08 -1.23
CA SER A 11 -3.22 -9.62 -2.27
C SER A 11 -4.10 -8.48 -2.76
N SER A 12 -4.23 -8.34 -4.07
CA SER A 12 -5.03 -7.29 -4.70
C SER A 12 -5.85 -7.86 -5.84
N ASP A 13 -7.07 -7.37 -5.98
CA ASP A 13 -7.92 -7.63 -7.13
C ASP A 13 -7.78 -6.48 -8.12
N PHE A 14 -7.64 -6.81 -9.39
CA PHE A 14 -7.64 -5.84 -10.48
C PHE A 14 -8.95 -5.98 -11.24
N ASP A 15 -9.71 -4.89 -11.30
CA ASP A 15 -10.95 -4.89 -12.06
C ASP A 15 -10.73 -4.53 -13.54
N SER A 16 -11.81 -4.59 -14.33
CA SER A 16 -11.78 -4.28 -15.76
C SER A 16 -11.44 -2.82 -16.09
N THR A 17 -11.49 -1.90 -15.12
CA THR A 17 -11.08 -0.50 -15.29
C THR A 17 -9.58 -0.32 -15.07
N GLY A 18 -8.91 -1.34 -14.53
CA GLY A 18 -7.51 -1.28 -14.13
C GLY A 18 -7.30 -0.77 -12.70
N TYR A 19 -8.37 -0.57 -11.93
CA TYR A 19 -8.24 -0.21 -10.52
C TYR A 19 -7.73 -1.40 -9.71
N MET A 20 -6.61 -1.19 -9.03
CA MET A 20 -5.96 -2.18 -8.17
C MET A 20 -6.46 -2.02 -6.74
N GLN A 21 -7.34 -2.92 -6.30
CA GLN A 21 -7.90 -2.89 -4.96
C GLN A 21 -7.18 -3.88 -4.03
N PRO A 22 -6.53 -3.42 -2.95
CA PRO A 22 -5.92 -4.33 -1.98
C PRO A 22 -7.00 -5.03 -1.13
N THR A 23 -6.87 -6.34 -0.93
CA THR A 23 -7.85 -7.17 -0.20
C THR A 23 -7.28 -7.81 1.07
N SER A 24 -5.97 -7.97 1.18
CA SER A 24 -5.33 -8.42 2.42
C SER A 24 -3.85 -8.04 2.49
N ILE A 25 -3.33 -7.92 3.72
CA ILE A 25 -1.91 -7.69 4.00
C ILE A 25 -1.35 -8.91 4.71
N THR A 26 -0.20 -9.40 4.28
CA THR A 26 0.57 -10.45 4.94
C THR A 26 1.93 -9.90 5.38
N TRP A 27 2.19 -9.97 6.69
CA TRP A 27 3.45 -9.55 7.29
C TRP A 27 4.56 -10.59 7.06
N SER A 28 5.81 -10.19 7.31
CA SER A 28 6.98 -11.06 7.15
C SER A 28 6.97 -12.28 8.08
N ASP A 29 6.23 -12.22 9.18
CA ASP A 29 6.00 -13.34 10.10
C ASP A 29 4.91 -14.31 9.63
N GLY A 30 4.30 -14.07 8.47
CA GLY A 30 3.28 -14.92 7.87
C GLY A 30 1.85 -14.62 8.32
N ARG A 31 1.62 -13.69 9.26
CA ARG A 31 0.26 -13.31 9.66
C ARG A 31 -0.43 -12.50 8.57
N THR A 32 -1.62 -12.95 8.18
CA THR A 32 -2.46 -12.30 7.17
C THR A 32 -3.65 -11.62 7.83
N PHE A 33 -3.92 -10.39 7.42
CA PHE A 33 -5.06 -9.59 7.86
C PHE A 33 -5.88 -9.17 6.65
N SER A 34 -7.17 -9.47 6.65
CA SER A 34 -8.10 -9.04 5.61
C SER A 34 -8.35 -7.54 5.70
N ILE A 35 -8.42 -6.89 4.54
CA ILE A 35 -8.88 -5.51 4.41
C ILE A 35 -10.40 -5.58 4.28
N GLU A 36 -11.10 -5.05 5.28
CA GLU A 36 -12.57 -5.04 5.33
C GLU A 36 -13.14 -4.08 4.31
N THR A 37 -12.51 -2.92 4.14
CA THR A 37 -12.98 -1.86 3.24
C THR A 37 -11.81 -0.94 2.87
N VAL A 38 -11.75 -0.53 1.60
CA VAL A 38 -10.93 0.61 1.17
C VAL A 38 -11.81 1.87 1.28
N ARG A 39 -11.44 2.78 2.18
CA ARG A 39 -12.22 4.00 2.49
C ARG A 39 -11.87 5.17 1.59
N ASP A 40 -10.62 5.23 1.15
CA ASP A 40 -10.09 6.33 0.38
C ASP A 40 -8.87 5.88 -0.45
N PHE A 41 -8.67 6.54 -1.59
CA PHE A 41 -7.55 6.33 -2.49
C PHE A 41 -7.04 7.67 -2.99
N ARG A 42 -5.75 7.94 -2.81
CA ARG A 42 -5.11 9.19 -3.22
C ARG A 42 -3.75 8.93 -3.89
N PRO A 43 -3.46 9.56 -5.04
CA PRO A 43 -2.10 9.60 -5.57
C PRO A 43 -1.19 10.34 -4.57
N ALA A 44 -0.26 9.62 -3.95
CA ALA A 44 0.63 10.16 -2.92
C ALA A 44 1.61 11.21 -3.48
N GLY A 45 1.80 11.27 -4.80
CA GLY A 45 2.65 12.25 -5.49
C GLY A 45 2.08 13.67 -5.57
N THR A 46 0.79 13.87 -5.29
CA THR A 46 0.16 15.21 -5.36
C THR A 46 0.50 16.12 -4.16
N ALA A 47 1.10 15.56 -3.10
CA ALA A 47 1.39 16.29 -1.87
C ALA A 47 2.82 16.88 -1.77
N ASN A 48 3.54 17.00 -2.91
CA ASN A 48 4.88 17.62 -3.02
C ASN A 48 5.91 17.12 -1.98
N ASN A 49 5.76 15.87 -1.55
CA ASN A 49 6.48 15.24 -0.46
C ASN A 49 7.49 14.19 -0.96
N GLY A 50 7.80 14.20 -2.25
CA GLY A 50 8.82 13.34 -2.87
C GLY A 50 8.42 11.86 -2.99
N TYR A 51 7.14 11.53 -2.73
CA TYR A 51 6.63 10.17 -2.83
C TYR A 51 6.05 9.90 -4.22
N SER A 52 6.73 9.06 -5.02
CA SER A 52 6.16 8.49 -6.25
C SER A 52 5.36 7.23 -5.91
N GLY A 53 4.06 7.37 -5.68
CA GLY A 53 3.23 6.26 -5.23
C GLY A 53 1.76 6.63 -5.01
N ASP A 54 0.99 5.64 -4.59
CA ASP A 54 -0.41 5.76 -4.17
C ASP A 54 -0.55 5.50 -2.67
N CYS A 55 -1.58 6.08 -2.06
CA CYS A 55 -1.96 5.86 -0.67
C CYS A 55 -3.42 5.40 -0.60
N PHE A 56 -3.63 4.27 0.06
CA PHE A 56 -4.93 3.70 0.35
C PHE A 56 -5.21 3.83 1.85
N THR A 57 -6.36 4.41 2.20
CA THR A 57 -6.88 4.33 3.57
C THR A 57 -7.75 3.10 3.67
N VAL A 58 -7.31 2.12 4.46
CA VAL A 58 -7.94 0.81 4.57
C VAL A 58 -8.42 0.54 5.99
N LEU A 59 -9.51 -0.21 6.12
CA LEU A 59 -10.02 -0.68 7.40
C LEU A 59 -9.57 -2.12 7.63
N ILE A 60 -8.85 -2.36 8.72
CA ILE A 60 -8.38 -3.70 9.12
C ILE A 60 -8.70 -3.87 10.60
N GLN A 61 -9.50 -4.89 10.95
CA GLN A 61 -9.97 -5.14 12.31
C GLN A 61 -10.65 -3.92 12.92
N GLY A 62 -11.49 -3.24 12.14
CA GLY A 62 -12.16 -2.00 12.55
C GLY A 62 -11.25 -0.78 12.75
N GLN A 63 -9.96 -0.87 12.40
CA GLN A 63 -9.02 0.26 12.53
C GLN A 63 -8.57 0.78 11.17
N GLU A 64 -8.59 2.10 11.00
CA GLU A 64 -8.03 2.75 9.82
C GLU A 64 -6.50 2.64 9.81
N LYS A 65 -5.96 2.28 8.65
CA LYS A 65 -4.53 2.17 8.36
C LYS A 65 -4.23 2.78 7.01
N HIS A 66 -3.02 3.30 6.85
CA HIS A 66 -2.52 3.74 5.55
C HIS A 66 -1.65 2.64 4.95
N LEU A 67 -1.98 2.26 3.72
CA LEU A 67 -1.24 1.30 2.92
C LEU A 67 -0.75 2.02 1.65
N PHE A 68 0.54 1.95 1.38
CA PHE A 68 1.17 2.69 0.30
C PHE A 68 1.64 1.75 -0.79
N PHE A 69 1.52 2.18 -2.04
CA PHE A 69 2.09 1.51 -3.20
C PHE A 69 3.12 2.43 -3.85
N GLU A 70 4.40 2.09 -3.77
CA GLU A 70 5.45 2.82 -4.50
C GLU A 70 5.60 2.25 -5.91
N HIS A 71 5.59 3.13 -6.90
CA HIS A 71 5.84 2.77 -8.29
C HIS A 71 7.34 2.53 -8.51
N LEU A 72 7.70 1.46 -9.22
CA LEU A 72 9.08 1.21 -9.64
C LEU A 72 9.32 1.77 -11.05
N ASP A 73 10.59 1.91 -11.45
CA ASP A 73 10.93 2.38 -12.80
C ASP A 73 10.31 1.42 -13.84
N PRO A 74 9.49 1.93 -14.78
CA PRO A 74 8.82 1.12 -15.80
C PRO A 74 9.77 0.27 -16.66
N ARG A 75 11.07 0.59 -16.69
CA ARG A 75 12.10 -0.18 -17.39
C ARG A 75 12.34 -1.57 -16.78
N PHE A 76 11.94 -1.80 -15.53
CA PHE A 76 12.01 -3.13 -14.90
C PHE A 76 10.80 -3.97 -15.31
N ASN A 77 10.93 -4.69 -16.42
CA ASN A 77 9.87 -5.58 -16.93
C ASN A 77 9.40 -6.57 -15.85
N GLY A 78 8.09 -6.52 -15.54
CA GLY A 78 7.42 -7.46 -14.64
C GLY A 78 7.27 -7.03 -13.17
N ARG A 79 7.76 -5.85 -12.76
CA ARG A 79 7.57 -5.33 -11.39
C ARG A 79 6.91 -3.96 -11.39
N LEU A 80 5.60 -3.94 -11.16
CA LEU A 80 4.78 -2.71 -11.14
C LEU A 80 5.17 -1.75 -10.01
N GLY A 81 5.43 -2.30 -8.83
CA GLY A 81 5.62 -1.51 -7.61
C GLY A 81 5.81 -2.38 -6.39
N ARG A 82 5.91 -1.75 -5.22
CA ARG A 82 5.97 -2.44 -3.93
C ARG A 82 5.00 -1.82 -2.93
N TRP A 83 4.36 -2.69 -2.17
CA TRP A 83 3.48 -2.29 -1.08
C TRP A 83 4.26 -2.09 0.21
N PHE A 84 3.97 -1.03 0.94
CA PHE A 84 4.54 -0.79 2.26
C PHE A 84 3.57 -0.08 3.20
N VAL A 85 3.82 -0.21 4.49
CA VAL A 85 3.21 0.61 5.54
C VAL A 85 4.28 1.47 6.19
N GLU A 86 3.89 2.61 6.75
CA GLU A 86 4.80 3.45 7.53
C GLU A 86 4.77 3.04 9.00
N ARG A 87 5.95 2.82 9.59
CA ARG A 87 6.13 2.67 11.03
C ARG A 87 6.84 3.91 11.58
N THR A 88 6.28 4.53 12.60
CA THR A 88 7.00 5.54 13.36
C THR A 88 8.08 4.84 14.17
N GLY A 89 9.36 5.10 13.87
CA GLY A 89 10.47 4.65 14.69
C GLY A 89 10.34 5.24 16.11
N LYS A 90 10.58 4.41 17.13
CA LYS A 90 10.69 4.87 18.52
C LYS A 90 11.91 5.76 18.71
#